data_AF-A0A645GR81-F1
#
_entry.id   AF-A0A645GR81-F1
#
_cell.length_a   1.000
_cell.length_b   1.000
_cell.length_c   1.000
_cell.angle_alpha   90.00
_cell.angle_beta   90.00
_cell.angle_gamma   90.00
#
_symmetry.space_group_name_H-M   'P 1'
#
loop_
_entity.id
_entity.type
_entity.pdbx_description
1 polymer ?
#
loop_
_entity_poly.entity_id
_entity_poly.type
_entity_poly.pdbx_seq_one_letter_code
_entity_poly.pdbx_strand_id
1 'polypeptide(L)'
;MADNQNNDITIDDLLDPNSYMKLSLEMQDSSGKSNKGSTGQTYAAIASLCIARLSIVGSKDYKKDAGIRFMPIDEAEGLGSNFDLLYEIAQEYDYQIVTFAINPLGRYDEQFIYILHRNPDVDVNINYTPMAIRSRTDIKDDIKEIIEV
;
A
#
# COMPACT_ATOMS: atom_id res chain seq x y z
N MET A 1 20.12 29.76 -2.21
CA MET A 1 21.36 29.36 -2.88
C MET A 1 20.96 28.84 -4.24
N ALA A 2 21.33 29.58 -5.30
CA ALA A 2 21.03 29.21 -6.68
C ALA A 2 22.02 28.12 -7.08
N ASP A 3 21.52 26.92 -7.34
CA ASP A 3 22.34 25.81 -7.76
C ASP A 3 22.56 25.92 -9.28
N ASN A 4 23.83 26.06 -9.64
CA ASN A 4 24.31 26.35 -10.97
C ASN A 4 24.60 25.00 -11.66
N GLN A 5 23.66 24.50 -12.46
CA GLN A 5 23.82 23.30 -13.28
C GLN A 5 23.73 23.70 -14.75
N ASN A 6 24.87 24.11 -15.33
CA ASN A 6 25.06 24.08 -16.78
C ASN A 6 25.21 22.60 -17.20
N ASN A 7 24.09 21.88 -17.27
CA ASN A 7 24.03 20.65 -18.05
C ASN A 7 23.64 21.05 -19.48
N ASP A 8 24.38 20.58 -20.48
CA ASP A 8 24.01 20.74 -21.88
C ASP A 8 22.64 20.10 -22.10
N ILE A 9 21.60 20.94 -22.17
CA ILE A 9 20.24 20.52 -22.47
C ILE A 9 20.20 20.14 -23.94
N THR A 10 19.92 18.88 -24.24
CA THR A 10 19.86 18.38 -25.61
C THR A 10 18.51 18.72 -26.25
N ILE A 11 18.42 18.69 -27.59
CA ILE A 11 17.15 18.90 -28.30
C ILE A 11 16.12 17.83 -27.87
N ASP A 12 16.58 16.62 -27.58
CA ASP A 12 15.72 15.53 -27.12
C ASP A 12 15.08 15.85 -25.75
N ASP A 13 15.82 16.50 -24.84
CA ASP A 13 15.27 16.97 -23.57
C ASP A 13 14.20 18.05 -23.76
N LEU A 14 14.33 18.91 -24.78
CA LEU A 14 13.34 19.94 -25.11
C LEU A 14 12.08 19.36 -25.80
N LEU A 15 12.20 18.19 -26.41
CA LEU A 15 11.08 17.53 -27.07
C LEU A 15 10.32 16.58 -26.14
N ASP A 16 10.92 16.17 -25.00
CA ASP A 16 10.23 15.39 -23.97
C ASP A 16 9.36 16.31 -23.08
N PRO A 17 8.02 16.14 -23.09
CA PRO A 17 7.13 16.91 -22.21
C PRO A 17 7.44 16.71 -20.71
N ASN A 18 8.03 15.57 -20.33
CA ASN A 18 8.37 15.27 -18.94
C ASN A 18 9.51 16.15 -18.42
N SER A 19 10.41 16.61 -19.30
CA SER A 19 11.51 17.51 -18.94
C SER A 19 11.03 18.87 -18.39
N TYR A 20 9.79 19.25 -18.70
CA TYR A 20 9.17 20.49 -18.23
C TYR A 20 8.34 20.32 -16.96
N MET A 21 8.14 19.08 -16.49
CA MET A 21 7.32 18.79 -15.33
C MET A 21 8.18 18.38 -14.14
N LYS A 22 7.99 19.06 -13.01
CA LYS A 22 8.62 18.70 -11.74
C LYS A 22 7.56 18.22 -10.76
N LEU A 23 7.61 16.94 -10.40
CA LEU A 23 6.77 16.40 -9.34
C LEU A 23 7.43 16.68 -7.98
N SER A 24 6.69 17.29 -7.06
CA SER A 24 7.11 17.48 -5.67
C SER A 24 6.06 16.91 -4.72
N LEU A 25 6.48 16.04 -3.82
CA LEU A 25 5.64 15.51 -2.75
C LEU A 25 5.95 16.30 -1.48
N GLU A 26 4.93 16.91 -0.88
CA GLU A 26 5.05 17.61 0.40
C GLU A 26 3.99 17.09 1.38
N MET A 27 4.41 16.79 2.60
CA MET A 27 3.50 16.49 3.71
C MET A 27 3.20 17.79 4.47
N GLN A 28 1.92 18.11 4.61
CA GLN A 28 1.46 19.32 5.30
C GLN A 28 0.55 18.95 6.48
N ASP A 29 0.70 19.68 7.59
CA ASP A 29 -0.27 19.65 8.69
C ASP A 29 -1.50 20.50 8.34
N SER A 30 -2.56 20.40 9.13
CA SER A 30 -3.78 21.22 9.12
C SER A 30 -3.55 22.74 9.01
N SER A 31 -2.37 23.22 9.43
CA SER A 31 -1.95 24.62 9.34
C SER A 31 -1.12 24.96 8.08
N GLY A 32 -0.98 24.03 7.13
CA GLY A 32 -0.21 24.21 5.88
C GLY A 32 1.31 24.20 6.03
N LYS A 33 1.82 23.86 7.22
CA LYS A 33 3.26 23.84 7.49
C LYS A 33 3.84 22.48 7.10
N SER A 34 4.93 22.51 6.34
CA SER A 34 5.69 21.31 5.96
C SER A 34 6.20 20.60 7.22
N ASN A 35 5.88 19.31 7.32
CA ASN A 35 6.34 18.45 8.40
C ASN A 35 7.27 17.37 7.83
N LYS A 36 8.35 17.06 8.55
CA LYS A 36 9.24 15.93 8.20
C LYS A 36 8.57 14.57 8.41
N GLY A 37 7.41 14.55 9.06
CA GLY A 37 6.56 13.38 9.25
C GLY A 37 7.13 12.41 10.29
N SER A 38 6.26 11.69 10.99
CA SER A 38 6.66 10.49 11.72
C SER A 38 6.95 9.34 10.74
N THR A 39 7.54 8.26 11.23
CA THR A 39 7.74 7.03 10.45
C THR A 39 6.44 6.55 9.80
N GLY A 40 5.34 6.49 10.57
CA GLY A 40 4.02 6.10 10.06
C GLY A 40 3.45 7.07 9.01
N GLN A 41 3.68 8.38 9.15
CA GLN A 41 3.25 9.38 8.15
C GLN A 41 4.04 9.24 6.85
N THR A 42 5.33 8.91 6.94
CA THR A 42 6.17 8.65 5.77
C THR A 42 5.67 7.42 5.02
N TYR A 43 5.28 6.35 5.72
CA TYR A 43 4.67 5.17 5.10
C TYR A 43 3.34 5.48 4.41
N ALA A 44 2.47 6.27 5.03
CA ALA A 44 1.20 6.68 4.43
C ALA A 44 1.41 7.52 3.15
N ALA A 45 2.42 8.40 3.15
CA ALA A 45 2.79 9.20 1.98
C ALA A 45 3.32 8.32 0.83
N ILE A 46 4.15 7.31 1.15
CA ILE A 46 4.65 6.34 0.16
C ILE A 46 3.51 5.50 -0.41
N ALA A 47 2.60 4.99 0.44
CA ALA A 47 1.44 4.23 -0.01
C ALA A 47 0.53 5.05 -0.93
N SER A 48 0.28 6.31 -0.59
CA SER A 48 -0.48 7.24 -1.43
C SER A 48 0.20 7.47 -2.79
N LEU A 49 1.54 7.56 -2.81
CA LEU A 49 2.32 7.66 -4.05
C LEU A 49 2.20 6.39 -4.91
N CYS A 50 2.20 5.21 -4.28
CA CYS A 50 1.97 3.93 -4.95
C CYS A 50 0.58 3.88 -5.60
N ILE A 51 -0.46 4.35 -4.90
CA ILE A 51 -1.83 4.40 -5.42
C ILE A 51 -1.93 5.38 -6.58
N ALA A 52 -1.32 6.57 -6.45
CA ALA A 52 -1.26 7.55 -7.54
C ALA A 52 -0.56 6.97 -8.78
N ARG A 53 0.56 6.27 -8.60
CA ARG A 53 1.27 5.60 -9.69
C ARG A 53 0.43 4.50 -10.34
N LEU A 54 -0.24 3.66 -9.55
CA LEU A 54 -1.10 2.60 -10.06
C LEU A 54 -2.31 3.16 -10.82
N SER A 55 -2.88 4.27 -10.34
CA SER A 55 -3.95 4.99 -11.04
C SER A 55 -3.49 5.47 -12.42
N ILE A 56 -2.29 6.05 -12.52
CA ILE A 56 -1.71 6.48 -13.81
C ILE A 56 -1.41 5.27 -14.72
N VAL A 57 -0.84 4.19 -14.20
CA VAL A 57 -0.52 2.98 -14.98
C VAL A 57 -1.79 2.27 -15.48
N GLY A 58 -2.84 2.22 -14.65
CA GLY A 58 -4.15 1.63 -15.00
C GLY A 58 -4.99 2.48 -15.96
N SER A 59 -4.66 3.76 -16.15
CA SER A 59 -5.41 4.69 -17.00
C SER A 59 -5.31 4.42 -18.51
N LYS A 60 -4.43 3.51 -18.95
CA LYS A 60 -4.23 3.21 -20.37
C LYS A 60 -5.34 2.38 -21.01
N ASP A 61 -6.19 1.69 -20.24
CA ASP A 61 -7.47 1.12 -20.70
C ASP A 61 -8.18 0.47 -19.48
N TYR A 62 -8.86 1.27 -18.63
CA TYR A 62 -9.53 0.79 -17.40
C TYR A 62 -10.53 -0.37 -17.62
N LYS A 63 -10.98 -0.60 -18.85
CA LYS A 63 -11.93 -1.67 -19.20
C LYS A 63 -11.27 -2.98 -19.66
N LYS A 64 -9.95 -3.02 -19.92
CA LYS A 64 -9.26 -4.24 -20.40
C LYS A 64 -8.49 -4.99 -19.32
N ASP A 65 -8.02 -4.30 -18.28
CA ASP A 65 -7.17 -4.90 -17.25
C ASP A 65 -7.89 -4.94 -15.90
N ALA A 66 -9.00 -5.69 -15.83
CA ALA A 66 -9.63 -6.07 -14.56
C ALA A 66 -8.74 -7.11 -13.86
N GLY A 67 -7.58 -6.68 -13.38
CA GLY A 67 -6.63 -7.48 -12.61
C GLY A 67 -6.81 -7.29 -11.11
N ILE A 68 -6.39 -8.28 -10.33
CA ILE A 68 -6.34 -8.17 -8.87
C ILE A 68 -5.31 -7.09 -8.50
N ARG A 69 -5.75 -6.08 -7.75
CA ARG A 69 -4.89 -4.99 -7.28
C ARG A 69 -4.63 -5.19 -5.79
N PHE A 70 -3.42 -5.58 -5.44
CA PHE A 70 -3.02 -5.71 -4.04
C PHE A 70 -1.79 -4.89 -3.71
N MET A 71 -1.74 -4.38 -2.49
CA MET A 71 -0.62 -3.64 -1.93
C MET A 71 -0.01 -4.44 -0.78
N PRO A 72 1.19 -5.02 -0.96
CA PRO A 72 1.93 -5.62 0.14
C PRO A 72 2.59 -4.54 0.99
N ILE A 73 2.40 -4.60 2.31
CA ILE A 73 3.02 -3.71 3.30
C ILE A 73 3.75 -4.56 4.32
N ASP A 74 5.05 -4.41 4.39
CA ASP A 74 5.87 -5.01 5.44
C ASP A 74 6.00 -4.06 6.64
N GLU A 75 6.22 -4.62 7.84
CA GLU A 75 6.35 -3.87 9.10
C GLU A 75 5.17 -2.92 9.36
N ALA A 76 3.93 -3.42 9.21
CA ALA A 76 2.75 -2.59 9.35
C ALA A 76 2.58 -1.97 10.76
N GLU A 77 3.27 -2.48 11.78
CA GLU A 77 3.25 -1.93 13.13
C GLU A 77 3.81 -0.49 13.16
N GLY A 78 4.75 -0.20 12.26
CA GLY A 78 5.29 1.14 12.05
C GLY A 78 4.27 2.18 11.57
N LEU A 79 3.10 1.76 11.06
CA LEU A 79 2.03 2.67 10.63
C LEU A 79 1.16 3.17 11.79
N GLY A 80 1.00 2.37 12.84
CA GLY A 80 0.14 2.68 13.98
C GLY A 80 -1.28 3.08 13.55
N SER A 81 -1.76 4.22 14.05
CA SER A 81 -3.10 4.75 13.72
C SER A 81 -3.30 5.14 12.25
N ASN A 82 -2.22 5.25 11.45
CA ASN A 82 -2.35 5.54 10.02
C ASN A 82 -2.74 4.31 9.20
N PHE A 83 -2.79 3.13 9.81
CA PHE A 83 -3.27 1.92 9.16
C PHE A 83 -4.74 2.05 8.74
N ASP A 84 -5.57 2.67 9.59
CA ASP A 84 -6.99 2.92 9.29
C ASP A 84 -7.14 3.80 8.04
N LEU A 85 -6.26 4.80 7.86
CA LEU A 85 -6.26 5.65 6.66
C LEU A 85 -5.93 4.84 5.39
N LEU A 86 -4.97 3.92 5.46
CA LEU A 86 -4.68 3.07 4.30
C LEU A 86 -5.83 2.14 3.97
N TYR A 87 -6.50 1.61 4.99
CA TYR A 87 -7.69 0.80 4.82
C TYR A 87 -8.79 1.60 4.10
N GLU A 88 -9.07 2.83 4.53
CA GLU A 88 -10.05 3.72 3.88
C GLU A 88 -9.71 3.99 2.41
N ILE A 89 -8.45 4.32 2.11
CA ILE A 89 -8.02 4.55 0.72
C ILE A 89 -8.13 3.26 -0.10
N ALA A 90 -7.80 2.10 0.47
CA ALA A 90 -7.93 0.84 -0.24
C ALA A 90 -9.39 0.50 -0.57
N GLN A 91 -10.33 0.78 0.33
CA GLN A 91 -11.76 0.64 0.06
C GLN A 91 -12.23 1.61 -1.04
N GLU A 92 -11.78 2.88 -1.02
CA GLU A 92 -12.19 3.88 -2.00
C GLU A 92 -11.74 3.53 -3.43
N TYR A 93 -10.53 2.99 -3.58
CA TYR A 93 -9.93 2.71 -4.89
C TYR A 93 -9.90 1.23 -5.29
N ASP A 94 -10.62 0.37 -4.56
CA ASP A 94 -10.73 -1.08 -4.81
C ASP A 94 -9.36 -1.79 -4.87
N TYR A 95 -8.60 -1.63 -3.78
CA TYR A 95 -7.35 -2.33 -3.52
C TYR A 95 -7.50 -3.32 -2.37
N GLN A 96 -6.80 -4.44 -2.47
CA GLN A 96 -6.57 -5.35 -1.35
C GLN A 96 -5.25 -5.00 -0.65
N ILE A 97 -5.24 -4.90 0.67
CA ILE A 97 -4.00 -4.72 1.42
C ILE A 97 -3.57 -6.06 2.02
N VAL A 98 -2.31 -6.43 1.84
CA VAL A 98 -1.69 -7.58 2.52
C VAL A 98 -0.60 -7.04 3.43
N THR A 99 -0.73 -7.25 4.73
CA THR A 99 0.22 -6.73 5.71
C THR A 99 0.94 -7.82 6.49
N PHE A 100 2.21 -7.55 6.80
CA PHE A 100 3.01 -8.35 7.72
C PHE A 100 3.34 -7.51 8.95
N ALA A 101 3.12 -8.10 10.12
CA ALA A 101 3.40 -7.47 11.41
C ALA A 101 3.69 -8.53 12.47
N ILE A 102 4.43 -8.12 13.51
CA ILE A 102 4.71 -8.98 14.66
C ILE A 102 3.44 -9.19 15.48
N ASN A 103 2.64 -8.15 15.63
CA ASN A 103 1.37 -8.15 16.34
C ASN A 103 0.19 -7.97 15.38
N PRO A 104 -1.01 -8.49 15.69
CA PRO A 104 -2.21 -8.20 14.91
C PRO A 104 -2.52 -6.69 14.97
N LEU A 105 -2.78 -6.10 13.81
CA LEU A 105 -3.06 -4.67 13.65
C LEU A 105 -4.44 -4.48 13.03
N GLY A 106 -5.06 -3.32 13.31
CA GLY A 106 -6.33 -2.93 12.69
C GLY A 106 -7.56 -3.36 13.49
N ARG A 107 -8.70 -3.41 12.79
CA ARG A 107 -10.01 -3.74 13.35
C ARG A 107 -10.35 -5.19 12.99
N TYR A 108 -10.95 -5.92 13.91
CA TYR A 108 -11.33 -7.33 13.70
C TYR A 108 -12.55 -7.52 12.77
N ASP A 109 -13.08 -6.44 12.21
CA ASP A 109 -14.22 -6.47 11.29
C ASP A 109 -13.68 -6.39 9.86
N GLU A 110 -14.13 -7.30 8.98
CA GLU A 110 -13.74 -7.40 7.56
C GLU A 110 -12.24 -7.66 7.28
N GLN A 111 -11.48 -8.18 8.26
CA GLN A 111 -10.06 -8.49 8.12
C GLN A 111 -9.76 -9.99 8.32
N PHE A 112 -8.92 -10.55 7.45
CA PHE A 112 -8.38 -11.91 7.60
C PHE A 112 -6.99 -11.86 8.24
N ILE A 113 -6.87 -12.36 9.47
CA ILE A 113 -5.60 -12.38 10.20
C ILE A 113 -5.07 -13.82 10.21
N TYR A 114 -3.85 -14.00 9.73
CA TYR A 114 -3.12 -15.27 9.80
C TYR A 114 -1.94 -15.12 10.74
N ILE A 115 -1.92 -15.91 11.81
CA ILE A 115 -0.83 -15.92 12.79
C ILE A 115 0.11 -17.09 12.47
N LEU A 116 1.36 -16.74 12.24
CA LEU A 116 2.44 -17.66 11.88
C LEU A 116 3.35 -17.88 13.09
N HIS A 117 3.48 -19.13 13.52
CA HIS A 117 4.41 -19.51 14.59
C HIS A 117 5.45 -20.49 14.05
N ARG A 118 6.73 -20.16 14.25
CA ARG A 118 7.83 -21.08 13.94
C ARG A 118 7.70 -22.33 14.80
N ASN A 119 7.89 -23.49 14.19
CA ASN A 119 7.95 -24.76 14.90
C ASN A 119 9.39 -25.00 15.40
N PRO A 120 9.66 -24.94 16.72
CA PRO A 120 11.00 -25.18 17.27
C PRO A 120 11.37 -26.67 17.30
N ASP A 121 10.41 -27.58 17.15
CA ASP A 121 10.61 -29.03 17.31
C ASP A 121 11.22 -29.69 16.05
N VAL A 122 11.41 -28.93 14.98
CA VAL A 122 11.97 -29.37 13.69
C VAL A 122 13.16 -28.49 13.34
N ASP A 123 14.27 -29.12 12.97
CA ASP A 123 15.49 -28.43 12.53
C ASP A 123 15.30 -27.67 11.21
N VAL A 124 14.22 -27.96 10.49
CA VAL A 124 13.84 -27.24 9.27
C VAL A 124 13.07 -25.98 9.66
N ASN A 125 13.37 -24.85 9.00
CA ASN A 125 12.75 -23.56 9.29
C ASN A 125 11.31 -23.49 8.74
N ILE A 126 10.42 -24.29 9.32
CA ILE A 126 8.99 -24.38 8.97
C ILE A 126 8.11 -23.87 10.11
N ASN A 127 7.00 -23.25 9.75
CA ASN A 127 5.97 -22.85 10.69
C ASN A 127 5.02 -24.02 10.99
N TYR A 128 4.36 -24.00 12.16
CA TYR A 128 3.16 -24.79 12.36
C TYR A 128 2.06 -24.37 11.38
N THR A 129 1.01 -25.17 11.26
CA THR A 129 -0.19 -24.80 10.49
C THR A 129 -0.69 -23.42 10.96
N PRO A 130 -0.81 -22.43 10.06
CA PRO A 130 -1.19 -21.07 10.44
C PRO A 130 -2.55 -21.04 11.14
N MET A 131 -2.63 -20.27 12.22
CA MET A 131 -3.91 -20.01 12.88
C MET A 131 -4.61 -18.86 12.18
N ALA A 132 -5.85 -19.07 11.72
CA ALA A 132 -6.64 -18.04 11.08
C ALA A 132 -7.67 -17.45 12.06
N ILE A 133 -7.71 -16.12 12.15
CA ILE A 133 -8.76 -15.36 12.82
C ILE A 133 -9.54 -14.64 11.71
N ARG A 134 -10.85 -14.86 11.66
CA ARG A 134 -11.76 -14.31 10.64
C ARG A 134 -12.99 -13.75 11.32
N SER A 135 -13.59 -12.70 10.76
CA SER A 135 -14.91 -12.27 11.23
C SER A 135 -15.95 -13.35 10.91
N ARG A 136 -16.98 -13.50 11.76
CA ARG A 136 -18.08 -14.44 11.52
C ARG A 136 -18.84 -14.12 10.24
N THR A 137 -18.85 -12.85 9.85
CA THR A 137 -19.49 -12.34 8.64
C THR A 137 -18.77 -12.80 7.36
N ASP A 138 -17.47 -13.10 7.45
CA ASP A 138 -16.62 -13.49 6.31
C ASP A 138 -16.60 -15.00 6.06
N ILE A 139 -17.17 -15.80 6.97
CA ILE A 139 -17.32 -17.24 6.80
C ILE A 139 -18.55 -17.47 5.92
N LYS A 140 -18.34 -17.44 4.60
CA LYS A 140 -19.32 -17.96 3.65
C LYS A 140 -19.25 -19.48 3.67
N ASP A 141 -20.35 -20.13 4.03
CA ASP A 141 -20.45 -21.58 4.12
C ASP A 141 -20.38 -22.27 2.74
N ASP A 142 -20.60 -21.52 1.65
CA ASP A 142 -20.68 -22.06 0.30
C ASP A 142 -19.62 -21.45 -0.64
N ILE A 143 -18.75 -22.32 -1.18
CA ILE A 143 -17.63 -21.94 -2.07
C ILE A 143 -18.15 -21.31 -3.38
N LYS A 144 -19.37 -21.62 -3.80
CA LYS A 144 -19.98 -21.06 -5.01
C LYS A 144 -20.22 -19.55 -4.91
N GLU A 145 -20.49 -19.03 -3.71
CA GLU A 145 -20.67 -17.59 -3.47
C GLU A 145 -19.36 -16.78 -3.50
N ILE A 146 -18.23 -17.46 -3.69
CA ILE A 146 -16.88 -16.85 -3.78
C ILE A 146 -16.44 -16.75 -5.26
N ILE A 147 -17.00 -17.56 -6.17
CA ILE A 147 -16.53 -17.70 -7.56
C ILE A 147 -17.46 -17.01 -8.58
N GLU A 148 -18.69 -16.66 -8.21
CA GLU A 148 -19.57 -15.86 -9.09
C GLU A 148 -19.25 -14.35 -8.98
N VAL A 149 -18.24 -13.91 -9.75
CA VAL A 149 -18.13 -12.54 -10.31
C VAL A 149 -17.67 -12.65 -11.75
#